data_AF-A0A1F7ZUM0-F1
#
_entry.id   AF-A0A1F7ZUM0-F1
#
_cell.length_a   1.000
_cell.length_b   1.000
_cell.length_c   1.000
_cell.angle_alpha   90.00
_cell.angle_beta   90.00
_cell.angle_gamma   90.00
#
_symmetry.space_group_name_H-M   'P 1'
#
loop_
_entity.id
_entity.type
_entity.pdbx_description
1 polymer ?
#
loop_
_entity_poly.entity_id
_entity_poly.type
_entity_poly.pdbx_seq_one_letter_code
_entity_poly.pdbx_strand_id
1 'polypeptide(L)'
;MAFPLPRGITPPEISFLAEMEMVTILPRQRLEGLELLGKEYIKSVFSLLEGLHTSNMMDQGPIEPLLPPRRASLPLWLALLLKRQRRANILPPPWLHPESLSLILEIETQHHEYQHAFSPPPPLPGQPSLRDRGQRPVSMPRYTPDGGRYYPAPPFLPQNVAQDHVPSGEPPSLPFHWLEIGTMLLDAASDDLVDPDQTRRLLKELREVRTAKIRSGVDALDAASTGGGGVALTGVGAMEVGEGRGFIAGVVDGLRKIGASKEQARREQMAEDMANGGYDATQDDDDEMEF
;
A
#
# COMPACT_ATOMS: atom_id res chain seq x y z
N MET A 1 -9.99 -34.24 -5.12
CA MET A 1 -10.64 -33.01 -4.63
C MET A 1 -9.56 -31.97 -4.48
N ALA A 2 -9.61 -30.87 -5.22
CA ALA A 2 -8.68 -29.77 -5.02
C ALA A 2 -9.03 -29.10 -3.68
N PHE A 3 -8.06 -28.99 -2.77
CA PHE A 3 -8.25 -28.18 -1.57
C PHE A 3 -8.54 -26.73 -1.98
N PRO A 4 -9.46 -26.03 -1.30
CA PRO A 4 -9.69 -24.62 -1.58
C PRO A 4 -8.38 -23.86 -1.35
N LEU A 5 -7.98 -23.04 -2.33
CA LEU A 5 -6.80 -22.20 -2.21
C LEU A 5 -6.93 -21.30 -0.96
N PRO A 6 -5.81 -21.01 -0.26
CA PRO A 6 -5.81 -20.06 0.83
C PRO A 6 -6.48 -18.75 0.41
N ARG A 7 -7.32 -18.17 1.27
CA ARG A 7 -7.96 -16.89 0.98
C ARG A 7 -6.92 -15.77 1.01
N GLY A 8 -6.59 -15.26 -0.16
CA GLY A 8 -5.79 -14.05 -0.33
C GLY A 8 -4.46 -14.30 -1.02
N ILE A 9 -3.71 -13.20 -1.21
CA ILE A 9 -2.44 -13.24 -1.90
C ILE A 9 -1.35 -13.74 -0.95
N THR A 10 -0.57 -14.70 -1.41
CA THR A 10 0.51 -15.34 -0.66
C THR A 10 1.82 -14.56 -0.78
N PRO A 11 2.77 -14.67 0.17
CA PRO A 11 4.06 -13.98 0.08
C PRO A 11 4.83 -14.20 -1.25
N PRO A 12 4.85 -15.42 -1.85
CA PRO A 12 5.42 -15.63 -3.17
C PRO A 12 4.68 -14.89 -4.29
N GLU A 13 3.33 -14.83 -4.24
CA GLU A 13 2.53 -14.08 -5.22
C GLU A 13 2.76 -12.57 -5.09
N ILE A 14 2.92 -12.04 -3.88
CA ILE A 14 3.28 -10.63 -3.66
C ILE A 14 4.66 -10.34 -4.26
N SER A 15 5.63 -11.22 -4.01
CA SER A 15 6.98 -11.09 -4.60
C SER A 15 6.92 -11.11 -6.12
N PHE A 16 6.09 -11.99 -6.70
CA PHE A 16 5.84 -12.04 -8.14
C PHE A 16 5.19 -10.76 -8.68
N LEU A 17 4.27 -10.12 -7.94
CA LEU A 17 3.72 -8.82 -8.33
C LEU A 17 4.78 -7.71 -8.26
N ALA A 18 5.63 -7.74 -7.22
CA ALA A 18 6.72 -6.78 -7.04
C ALA A 18 7.78 -6.88 -8.16
N GLU A 19 7.87 -8.00 -8.87
CA GLU A 19 8.74 -8.14 -10.04
C GLU A 19 8.34 -7.24 -11.22
N MET A 20 7.09 -6.76 -11.26
CA MET A 20 6.61 -5.82 -12.28
C MET A 20 6.98 -4.36 -11.98
N GLU A 21 7.56 -4.10 -10.81
CA GLU A 21 7.98 -2.78 -10.39
C GLU A 21 9.10 -2.26 -11.29
N MET A 22 9.02 -0.99 -11.66
CA MET A 22 10.02 -0.36 -12.52
C MET A 22 11.26 0.01 -11.70
N VAL A 23 12.44 -0.36 -12.19
CA VAL A 23 13.73 0.03 -11.61
C VAL A 23 14.63 0.63 -12.67
N THR A 24 15.52 1.52 -12.26
CA THR A 24 16.49 2.13 -13.16
C THR A 24 17.76 1.28 -13.23
N ILE A 25 18.24 1.03 -14.44
CA ILE A 25 19.48 0.31 -14.70
C ILE A 25 20.47 1.15 -15.52
N LEU A 26 21.75 0.77 -15.46
CA LEU A 26 22.82 1.18 -16.36
C LEU A 26 23.28 -0.01 -17.20
N PRO A 27 22.94 -0.07 -18.49
CA PRO A 27 23.43 -1.10 -19.40
C PRO A 27 24.95 -1.02 -19.55
N ARG A 28 25.63 -2.18 -19.57
CA ARG A 28 27.07 -2.31 -19.78
C ARG A 28 27.45 -2.52 -21.25
N GLN A 29 26.47 -2.90 -22.07
CA GLN A 29 26.62 -3.14 -23.49
C GLN A 29 25.37 -2.71 -24.24
N ARG A 30 25.50 -2.42 -25.55
CA ARG A 30 24.35 -2.14 -26.40
C ARG A 30 23.47 -3.37 -26.51
N LEU A 31 22.19 -3.23 -26.19
CA LEU A 31 21.17 -4.27 -26.38
C LEU A 31 20.14 -3.77 -27.37
N GLU A 32 19.77 -4.61 -28.32
CA GLU A 32 18.68 -4.28 -29.24
C GLU A 32 17.35 -4.26 -28.51
N GLY A 33 16.38 -3.54 -29.08
CA GLY A 33 15.06 -3.40 -28.47
C GLY A 33 14.35 -4.74 -28.31
N LEU A 34 13.58 -4.88 -27.24
CA LEU A 34 12.85 -6.11 -26.92
C LEU A 34 11.35 -5.93 -27.13
N GLU A 35 10.79 -6.75 -28.00
CA GLU A 35 9.35 -6.93 -28.15
C GLU A 35 8.85 -7.92 -27.09
N LEU A 36 8.36 -7.38 -25.97
CA LEU A 36 7.82 -8.19 -24.89
C LEU A 36 6.45 -8.80 -25.27
N LEU A 37 6.30 -10.11 -25.11
CA LEU A 37 5.06 -10.87 -25.38
C LEU A 37 3.86 -10.39 -24.56
N GLY A 38 4.08 -9.81 -23.37
CA GLY A 38 3.01 -9.24 -22.54
C GLY A 38 2.22 -8.13 -23.24
N LYS A 39 2.70 -7.62 -24.38
CA LYS A 39 2.09 -6.50 -25.11
C LYS A 39 0.82 -6.87 -25.86
N GLU A 40 0.66 -8.06 -26.45
CA GLU A 40 -0.59 -8.32 -27.17
C GLU A 40 -1.78 -8.50 -26.23
N TYR A 41 -1.53 -9.14 -25.08
CA TYR A 41 -2.54 -9.31 -24.03
C TYR A 41 -2.86 -7.99 -23.33
N ILE A 42 -1.84 -7.19 -22.99
CA ILE A 42 -2.05 -5.90 -22.30
C ILE A 42 -2.55 -4.83 -23.28
N LYS A 43 -2.09 -4.79 -24.54
CA LYS A 43 -2.66 -3.87 -25.56
C LYS A 43 -4.10 -4.21 -25.91
N SER A 44 -4.51 -5.49 -25.95
CA SER A 44 -5.94 -5.82 -26.15
C SER A 44 -6.79 -5.30 -24.98
N VAL A 45 -6.26 -5.35 -23.76
CA VAL A 45 -6.97 -4.89 -22.56
C VAL A 45 -6.87 -3.37 -22.37
N PHE A 46 -5.76 -2.72 -22.76
CA PHE A 46 -5.49 -1.29 -22.60
C PHE A 46 -5.79 -0.42 -23.84
N SER A 47 -5.82 -0.97 -25.06
CA SER A 47 -6.26 -0.25 -26.27
C SER A 47 -7.77 -0.02 -26.26
N LEU A 48 -8.52 -0.81 -25.49
CA LEU A 48 -9.89 -0.47 -25.11
C LEU A 48 -9.94 0.67 -24.08
N LEU A 49 -8.78 1.09 -23.54
CA LEU A 49 -8.69 2.02 -22.42
C LEU A 49 -8.09 3.42 -22.58
N GLU A 50 -7.53 3.85 -23.71
CA GLU A 50 -7.00 5.24 -23.78
C GLU A 50 -7.29 6.00 -25.07
N GLY A 51 -7.87 7.20 -24.87
CA GLY A 51 -8.04 8.26 -25.85
C GLY A 51 -7.98 9.61 -25.15
N LEU A 52 -6.79 9.99 -24.65
CA LEU A 52 -6.38 11.37 -24.34
C LEU A 52 -4.87 11.39 -24.03
N HIS A 53 -4.14 12.31 -24.67
CA HIS A 53 -2.72 12.57 -24.46
C HIS A 53 -2.40 12.84 -22.97
N THR A 54 -1.76 11.87 -22.31
CA THR A 54 -0.85 12.14 -21.19
C THR A 54 0.48 11.46 -21.50
N SER A 55 1.43 12.25 -22.02
CA SER A 55 2.83 11.83 -22.08
C SER A 55 3.26 11.37 -20.68
N ASN A 56 3.75 10.13 -20.58
CA ASN A 56 4.55 9.58 -19.47
C ASN A 56 3.88 8.62 -18.47
N MET A 57 2.69 8.07 -18.73
CA MET A 57 2.17 7.03 -17.82
C MET A 57 1.65 5.83 -18.60
N MET A 58 2.50 4.81 -18.70
CA MET A 58 2.23 3.47 -19.26
C MET A 58 2.24 3.29 -20.79
N ASP A 59 2.81 4.22 -21.56
CA ASP A 59 3.03 4.04 -23.01
C ASP A 59 4.32 3.23 -23.30
N GLN A 60 4.49 2.06 -22.68
CA GLN A 60 5.67 1.22 -22.92
C GLN A 60 5.53 0.47 -24.25
N GLY A 61 5.89 1.16 -25.34
CA GLY A 61 6.24 0.56 -26.63
C GLY A 61 7.34 -0.52 -26.50
N PRO A 62 7.80 -1.16 -27.60
CA PRO A 62 9.04 -1.99 -27.60
C PRO A 62 10.07 -1.39 -26.65
N ILE A 63 10.67 -2.20 -25.76
CA ILE A 63 11.73 -1.68 -24.90
C ILE A 63 12.76 -1.11 -25.85
N GLU A 64 13.03 0.19 -25.73
CA GLU A 64 13.97 0.85 -26.62
C GLU A 64 15.34 0.17 -26.52
N PRO A 65 16.14 0.19 -27.60
CA PRO A 65 17.50 -0.31 -27.54
C PRO A 65 18.25 0.30 -26.34
N LEU A 66 18.83 -0.57 -25.51
CA LEU A 66 19.54 -0.15 -24.31
C LEU A 66 20.95 0.27 -24.69
N LEU A 67 21.23 1.56 -24.54
CA LEU A 67 22.49 2.17 -24.98
C LEU A 67 23.34 2.58 -23.78
N PRO A 68 24.53 1.99 -23.55
CA PRO A 68 25.45 2.48 -22.52
C PRO A 68 25.95 3.90 -22.82
N PRO A 69 26.19 4.74 -21.81
CA PRO A 69 25.87 4.60 -20.39
C PRO A 69 24.51 5.22 -20.02
N ARG A 70 23.54 5.23 -20.93
CA ARG A 70 22.23 5.85 -20.68
C ARG A 70 21.42 5.02 -19.70
N ARG A 71 20.80 5.69 -18.74
CA ARG A 71 19.84 5.09 -17.82
C ARG A 71 18.64 4.58 -18.59
N ALA A 72 18.11 3.44 -18.17
CA ALA A 72 16.87 2.90 -18.69
C ALA A 72 16.00 2.39 -17.55
N SER A 73 14.70 2.64 -17.62
CA SER A 73 13.71 2.13 -16.67
C SER A 73 13.13 0.83 -17.22
N LEU A 74 13.30 -0.27 -16.47
CA LEU A 74 12.82 -1.60 -16.84
C LEU A 74 12.06 -2.25 -15.69
N PRO A 75 11.13 -3.18 -15.96
CA PRO A 75 10.58 -4.03 -14.92
C PRO A 75 11.68 -4.79 -14.17
N LEU A 76 11.48 -4.97 -12.86
CA LEU A 76 12.46 -5.58 -11.96
C LEU A 76 12.86 -6.99 -12.41
N TRP A 77 11.93 -7.83 -12.86
CA TRP A 77 12.28 -9.17 -13.37
C TRP A 77 13.33 -9.12 -14.49
N LEU A 78 13.21 -8.14 -15.40
CA LEU A 78 14.13 -7.99 -16.53
C LEU A 78 15.47 -7.39 -16.07
N ALA A 79 15.42 -6.41 -15.16
CA ALA A 79 16.62 -5.84 -14.57
C ALA A 79 17.44 -6.91 -13.83
N LEU A 80 16.80 -7.75 -13.02
CA LEU A 80 17.42 -8.87 -12.32
C LEU A 80 18.02 -9.90 -13.29
N LEU A 81 17.31 -10.21 -14.38
CA LEU A 81 17.82 -11.09 -15.43
C LEU A 81 19.10 -10.53 -16.08
N LEU A 82 19.09 -9.24 -16.45
CA LEU A 82 20.25 -8.58 -17.05
C LEU A 82 21.43 -8.45 -16.07
N LYS A 83 21.15 -8.22 -14.79
CA LYS A 83 22.16 -8.20 -13.72
C LYS A 83 22.83 -9.56 -13.55
N ARG A 84 22.06 -10.65 -13.49
CA ARG A 84 22.59 -12.04 -13.44
C ARG A 84 23.45 -12.37 -14.66
N GLN A 85 23.10 -11.85 -15.83
CA GLN A 85 23.88 -11.98 -17.06
C GLN A 85 25.09 -11.03 -17.14
N ARG A 86 25.32 -10.18 -16.13
CA ARG A 86 26.37 -9.14 -16.09
C ARG A 86 26.28 -8.12 -17.23
N ARG A 87 25.08 -7.88 -17.75
CA ARG A 87 24.83 -6.96 -18.89
C ARG A 87 24.34 -5.59 -18.45
N ALA A 88 23.94 -5.44 -17.18
CA ALA A 88 23.55 -4.16 -16.59
C ALA A 88 23.92 -4.13 -15.11
N ASN A 89 24.12 -2.93 -14.59
CA ASN A 89 24.13 -2.65 -13.15
C ASN A 89 22.78 -2.01 -12.78
N ILE A 90 22.27 -2.31 -11.61
CA ILE A 90 21.03 -1.71 -11.10
C ILE A 90 21.41 -0.43 -10.36
N LEU A 91 20.66 0.65 -10.58
CA LEU A 91 20.78 1.83 -9.73
C LEU A 91 19.83 1.64 -8.54
N PRO A 92 20.35 1.52 -7.31
CA PRO A 92 19.50 1.33 -6.14
C PRO A 92 18.59 2.56 -5.96
N PRO A 93 17.30 2.34 -5.62
CA PRO A 93 16.40 3.45 -5.28
C PRO A 93 16.92 4.25 -4.09
N PRO A 94 16.74 5.58 -4.03
CA PRO A 94 17.28 6.40 -2.95
C PRO A 94 16.82 6.00 -1.55
N TRP A 95 15.60 5.47 -1.40
CA TRP A 95 15.10 4.98 -0.11
C TRP A 95 15.86 3.73 0.39
N LEU A 96 16.47 2.96 -0.51
CA LEU A 96 17.27 1.76 -0.21
C LEU A 96 18.73 2.14 0.03
N HIS A 97 18.94 3.14 0.86
CA HIS A 97 20.25 3.61 1.31
C HIS A 97 20.30 3.55 2.86
N PRO A 98 21.45 3.20 3.47
CA PRO A 98 21.55 3.11 4.93
C PRO A 98 21.07 4.36 5.66
N GLU A 99 21.44 5.54 5.17
CA GLU A 99 21.02 6.83 5.75
C GLU A 99 19.50 7.01 5.69
N SER A 100 18.88 6.74 4.53
CA SER A 100 17.43 6.89 4.34
C SER A 100 16.65 5.90 5.20
N LEU A 101 17.07 4.63 5.26
CA LEU A 101 16.44 3.63 6.11
C LEU A 101 16.60 3.96 7.61
N SER A 102 17.74 4.52 8.01
CA SER A 102 17.96 4.95 9.39
C SER A 102 17.04 6.10 9.78
N LEU A 103 16.87 7.10 8.90
CA LEU A 103 15.94 8.20 9.10
C LEU A 103 14.49 7.71 9.19
N ILE A 104 14.08 6.78 8.33
CA ILE A 104 12.74 6.19 8.38
C ILE A 104 12.53 5.43 9.70
N LEU A 105 13.52 4.63 10.12
CA LEU A 105 13.46 3.89 11.38
C LEU A 105 13.38 4.83 12.59
N GLU A 106 14.12 5.94 12.58
CA GLU A 106 14.04 6.99 13.59
C GLU A 106 12.64 7.63 13.65
N ILE A 107 12.07 7.99 12.50
CA ILE A 107 10.68 8.49 12.40
C ILE A 107 9.71 7.49 13.04
N GLU A 108 9.90 6.20 12.79
CA GLU A 108 8.98 5.17 13.29
C GLU A 108 9.15 4.80 14.76
N THR A 109 10.29 5.11 15.38
CA THR A 109 10.63 4.68 16.74
C THR A 109 10.70 5.83 17.75
N GLN A 110 11.17 7.01 17.33
CA GLN A 110 11.43 8.14 18.24
C GLN A 110 10.31 9.18 18.24
N HIS A 111 9.58 9.33 17.13
CA HIS A 111 8.54 10.35 17.01
C HIS A 111 7.19 9.85 17.54
N HIS A 112 6.66 10.54 18.55
CA HIS A 112 5.38 10.18 19.20
C HIS A 112 4.19 10.18 18.23
N GLU A 113 4.19 11.05 17.21
CA GLU A 113 3.17 11.09 16.16
C GLU A 113 3.04 9.75 15.39
N TYR A 114 4.11 8.97 15.34
CA TYR A 114 4.18 7.68 14.66
C TYR A 114 4.17 6.48 15.62
N GLN A 115 3.81 6.68 16.89
CA GLN A 115 3.69 5.59 17.85
C GLN A 115 2.64 4.54 17.40
N HIS A 116 1.53 5.00 16.83
CA HIS A 116 0.43 4.17 16.32
C HIS A 116 0.20 4.35 14.81
N ALA A 117 1.18 4.90 14.10
CA ALA A 117 1.12 5.12 12.66
C ALA A 117 2.43 4.70 11.98
N PHE A 118 2.36 4.49 10.67
CA PHE A 118 3.50 4.14 9.84
C PHE A 118 4.14 5.41 9.27
N SER A 119 5.42 5.31 8.89
CA SER A 119 6.05 6.37 8.09
C SER A 119 5.22 6.65 6.83
N PRO A 120 5.12 7.92 6.40
CA PRO A 120 4.25 8.28 5.28
C PRO A 120 4.77 7.66 3.97
N PRO A 121 3.86 7.12 3.13
CA PRO A 121 4.25 6.64 1.80
C PRO A 121 4.59 7.80 0.87
N PRO A 122 5.20 7.54 -0.30
CA PRO A 122 5.33 8.52 -1.36
C PRO A 122 3.98 9.19 -1.68
N PRO A 123 3.93 10.51 -1.91
CA PRO A 123 2.68 11.22 -2.16
C PRO A 123 2.01 10.74 -3.45
N LEU A 124 0.68 10.62 -3.46
CA LEU A 124 -0.07 10.28 -4.67
C LEU A 124 -0.06 11.44 -5.68
N PRO A 125 -0.31 11.22 -6.98
CA PRO A 125 -0.25 12.29 -7.96
C PRO A 125 -1.35 13.31 -7.65
N GLY A 126 -0.98 14.58 -7.55
CA GLY A 126 -1.89 15.66 -7.17
C GLY A 126 -2.10 15.82 -5.66
N GLN A 127 -1.45 15.00 -4.81
CA GLN A 127 -1.39 15.31 -3.38
C GLN A 127 -0.31 16.38 -3.11
N PRO A 128 -0.58 17.28 -2.15
CA PRO A 128 0.42 18.24 -1.69
C PRO A 128 1.62 17.52 -1.07
N SER A 129 2.80 18.13 -1.17
CA SER A 129 3.98 17.59 -0.49
C SER A 129 3.78 17.68 1.03
N LEU A 130 4.47 16.84 1.80
CA LEU A 130 4.43 16.88 3.28
C LEU A 130 4.82 18.26 3.86
N ARG A 131 5.51 19.09 3.07
CA ARG A 131 5.92 20.45 3.45
C ARG A 131 4.82 21.49 3.25
N ASP A 132 3.82 21.22 2.43
CA ASP A 132 2.70 22.13 2.15
C ASP A 132 1.68 22.09 3.30
N ARG A 133 2.08 22.66 4.44
CA ARG A 133 1.22 22.74 5.63
C ARG A 133 -0.06 23.49 5.30
N GLY A 134 -1.20 22.88 5.64
CA GLY A 134 -2.53 23.50 5.51
C GLY A 134 -3.29 23.14 4.23
N GLN A 135 -2.65 22.45 3.27
CA GLN A 135 -3.38 21.88 2.13
C GLN A 135 -3.94 20.52 2.50
N ARG A 136 -5.24 20.32 2.25
CA ARG A 136 -5.87 19.01 2.43
C ARG A 136 -5.52 18.14 1.22
N PRO A 137 -5.01 16.91 1.41
CA PRO A 137 -4.82 16.00 0.30
C PRO A 137 -6.18 15.66 -0.31
N VAL A 138 -6.36 16.01 -1.59
CA VAL A 138 -7.55 15.65 -2.36
C VAL A 138 -7.16 14.54 -3.32
N SER A 139 -7.74 13.35 -3.14
CA SER A 139 -7.58 12.26 -4.09
C SER A 139 -8.25 12.65 -5.41
N MET A 140 -7.46 12.82 -6.47
CA MET A 140 -8.00 13.11 -7.80
C MET A 140 -8.49 11.82 -8.44
N PRO A 141 -9.80 11.70 -8.76
CA PRO A 141 -10.29 10.52 -9.45
C PRO A 141 -9.76 10.48 -10.87
N ARG A 142 -9.50 9.27 -11.35
CA ARG A 142 -9.30 8.96 -12.76
C ARG A 142 -10.55 8.27 -13.30
N TYR A 143 -10.65 8.18 -14.62
CA TYR A 143 -11.77 7.55 -15.28
C TYR A 143 -11.27 6.36 -16.09
N THR A 144 -11.95 5.24 -15.90
CA THR A 144 -11.91 4.13 -16.85
C THR A 144 -12.56 4.57 -18.16
N PRO A 145 -12.34 3.86 -19.26
CA PRO A 145 -12.83 4.23 -20.58
C PRO A 145 -14.32 3.98 -20.74
N ASP A 146 -14.85 3.03 -19.95
CA ASP A 146 -16.28 2.85 -19.74
C ASP A 146 -16.91 4.04 -18.99
N GLY A 147 -16.14 5.09 -18.68
CA GLY A 147 -16.56 6.27 -17.92
C GLY A 147 -16.63 6.05 -16.41
N GLY A 148 -16.32 4.84 -15.93
CA GLY A 148 -16.31 4.49 -14.52
C GLY A 148 -15.23 5.26 -13.76
N ARG A 149 -15.62 5.92 -12.65
CA ARG A 149 -14.71 6.64 -11.77
C ARG A 149 -13.87 5.66 -10.95
N TYR A 150 -12.56 5.82 -10.93
CA TYR A 150 -11.67 5.09 -10.03
C TYR A 150 -10.67 6.03 -9.36
N TYR A 151 -10.12 5.60 -8.22
CA TYR A 151 -9.03 6.32 -7.55
C TYR A 151 -7.76 5.51 -7.71
N PRO A 152 -6.70 6.08 -8.29
CA PRO A 152 -5.47 5.34 -8.44
C PRO A 152 -4.88 5.07 -7.05
N ALA A 153 -4.50 3.82 -6.82
CA ALA A 153 -3.94 3.34 -5.56
C ALA A 153 -2.76 2.39 -5.86
N PRO A 154 -1.83 2.20 -4.92
CA PRO A 154 -0.83 1.16 -5.05
C PRO A 154 -1.48 -0.21 -5.34
N PRO A 155 -0.85 -1.08 -6.14
CA PRO A 155 0.47 -0.91 -6.77
C PRO A 155 0.43 -0.20 -8.14
N PHE A 156 -0.72 0.25 -8.62
CA PHE A 156 -0.90 0.74 -10.00
C PHE A 156 -0.42 2.18 -10.24
N LEU A 157 0.56 2.63 -9.44
CA LEU A 157 0.99 4.02 -9.38
C LEU A 157 2.52 4.12 -9.43
N PRO A 158 3.11 4.77 -10.44
CA PRO A 158 4.56 4.89 -10.63
C PRO A 158 5.34 5.45 -9.44
N GLN A 159 4.71 6.25 -8.58
CA GLN A 159 5.36 6.83 -7.41
C GLN A 159 5.28 5.96 -6.15
N ASN A 160 4.51 4.88 -6.18
CA ASN A 160 4.58 3.80 -5.18
C ASN A 160 5.61 2.72 -5.57
N VAL A 161 6.44 3.02 -6.56
CA VAL A 161 7.49 2.17 -7.12
C VAL A 161 8.86 2.62 -6.57
N ALA A 162 9.87 1.78 -6.77
CA ALA A 162 11.29 2.09 -6.64
C ALA A 162 11.75 3.24 -7.55
N GLN A 163 11.35 4.48 -7.21
CA GLN A 163 11.80 5.68 -7.90
C GLN A 163 13.32 5.84 -7.79
N ASP A 164 13.94 6.37 -8.83
CA ASP A 164 15.38 6.67 -8.87
C ASP A 164 15.73 8.09 -8.42
N HIS A 165 14.72 8.91 -8.16
CA HIS A 165 14.88 10.30 -7.73
C HIS A 165 13.77 10.69 -6.75
N VAL A 166 14.17 11.13 -5.56
CA VAL A 166 13.30 11.82 -4.60
C VAL A 166 13.53 13.33 -4.77
N PRO A 167 12.48 14.15 -4.97
CA PRO A 167 12.62 15.60 -5.03
C PRO A 167 13.39 16.16 -3.83
N SER A 168 14.33 17.08 -4.11
CA SER A 168 15.16 17.69 -3.08
C SER A 168 14.32 18.31 -1.97
N GLY A 169 14.55 17.85 -0.74
CA GLY A 169 13.88 18.36 0.45
C GLY A 169 12.61 17.60 0.86
N GLU A 170 12.23 16.53 0.16
CA GLU A 170 11.24 15.57 0.66
C GLU A 170 11.91 14.52 1.55
N PRO A 171 11.27 14.10 2.65
CA PRO A 171 11.81 13.03 3.48
C PRO A 171 11.79 11.70 2.73
N PRO A 172 12.73 10.78 3.03
CA PRO A 172 12.69 9.44 2.46
C PRO A 172 11.40 8.74 2.88
N SER A 173 10.78 8.02 1.93
CA SER A 173 9.53 7.29 2.14
C SER A 173 9.64 5.88 1.60
N LEU A 174 8.86 4.96 2.18
CA LEU A 174 8.81 3.56 1.77
C LEU A 174 7.75 3.35 0.68
N PRO A 175 8.12 2.84 -0.51
CA PRO A 175 7.15 2.44 -1.52
C PRO A 175 6.33 1.22 -1.06
N PHE A 176 5.27 0.89 -1.81
CA PHE A 176 4.35 -0.18 -1.44
C PHE A 176 5.03 -1.57 -1.37
N HIS A 177 5.95 -1.85 -2.30
CA HIS A 177 6.70 -3.10 -2.35
C HIS A 177 8.13 -2.99 -1.77
N TRP A 178 8.33 -2.14 -0.75
CA TRP A 178 9.67 -1.85 -0.21
C TRP A 178 10.41 -3.11 0.27
N LEU A 179 9.71 -4.05 0.90
CA LEU A 179 10.35 -5.23 1.49
C LEU A 179 10.76 -6.24 0.40
N GLU A 180 9.91 -6.44 -0.60
CA GLU A 180 10.15 -7.33 -1.73
C GLU A 180 11.30 -6.82 -2.57
N ILE A 181 11.26 -5.55 -2.98
CA ILE A 181 12.30 -4.92 -3.79
C ILE A 181 13.62 -4.91 -3.02
N GLY A 182 13.60 -4.47 -1.76
CA GLY A 182 14.81 -4.42 -0.92
C GLY A 182 15.46 -5.80 -0.79
N THR A 183 14.67 -6.85 -0.56
CA THR A 183 15.16 -8.22 -0.43
C THR A 183 15.72 -8.76 -1.75
N MET A 184 15.00 -8.57 -2.87
CA MET A 184 15.44 -9.04 -4.18
C MET A 184 16.73 -8.35 -4.65
N LEU A 185 16.84 -7.04 -4.45
CA LEU A 185 18.04 -6.29 -4.83
C LEU A 185 19.25 -6.63 -3.95
N LEU A 186 19.07 -6.81 -2.64
CA LEU A 186 20.13 -7.27 -1.75
C LEU A 186 20.59 -8.71 -2.01
N ASP A 187 19.78 -9.52 -2.69
CA ASP A 187 20.13 -10.90 -3.07
C ASP A 187 20.87 -10.94 -4.41
N ALA A 188 20.36 -10.23 -5.42
CA ALA A 188 20.86 -10.33 -6.79
C ALA A 188 21.85 -9.24 -7.20
N ALA A 189 21.87 -8.10 -6.48
CA ALA A 189 22.61 -6.90 -6.86
C ALA A 189 23.28 -6.21 -5.67
N SER A 190 23.66 -6.96 -4.63
CA SER A 190 24.30 -6.39 -3.43
C SER A 190 25.58 -5.60 -3.72
N ASP A 191 26.26 -5.91 -4.82
CA ASP A 191 27.45 -5.21 -5.30
C ASP A 191 27.16 -3.82 -5.89
N ASP A 192 25.90 -3.53 -6.23
CA ASP A 192 25.46 -2.20 -6.67
C ASP A 192 24.96 -1.32 -5.50
N LEU A 193 24.83 -1.88 -4.29
CA LEU A 193 24.29 -1.18 -3.11
C LEU A 193 25.39 -0.65 -2.20
N VAL A 194 25.11 0.48 -1.53
CA VAL A 194 25.96 1.03 -0.47
C VAL A 194 25.74 0.24 0.83
N ASP A 195 26.84 -0.26 1.41
CA ASP A 195 26.85 -1.03 2.67
C ASP A 195 25.72 -2.08 2.77
N PRO A 196 25.73 -3.14 1.93
CA PRO A 196 24.62 -4.08 1.83
C PRO A 196 24.30 -4.80 3.16
N ASP A 197 25.31 -5.05 4.00
CA ASP A 197 25.11 -5.66 5.33
C ASP A 197 24.35 -4.74 6.28
N GLN A 198 24.66 -3.44 6.26
CA GLN A 198 23.93 -2.44 7.06
C GLN A 198 22.51 -2.27 6.54
N THR A 199 22.34 -2.17 5.22
CA THR A 199 21.02 -2.10 4.58
C THR A 199 20.15 -3.31 4.95
N ARG A 200 20.71 -4.53 4.93
CA ARG A 200 20.00 -5.75 5.31
C ARG A 200 19.63 -5.79 6.80
N ARG A 201 20.44 -5.22 7.69
CA ARG A 201 20.11 -5.05 9.11
C ARG A 201 18.96 -4.06 9.29
N LEU A 202 19.05 -2.87 8.70
CA LEU A 202 18.04 -1.82 8.81
C LEU A 202 16.68 -2.26 8.26
N LEU A 203 16.62 -2.97 7.12
CA LEU A 203 15.35 -3.51 6.61
C LEU A 203 14.71 -4.53 7.56
N LYS A 204 15.51 -5.34 8.25
CA LYS A 204 15.00 -6.30 9.24
C LYS A 204 14.45 -5.60 10.47
N GLU A 205 15.18 -4.62 11.00
CA GLU A 205 14.74 -3.81 12.14
C GLU A 205 13.44 -3.06 11.81
N LEU A 206 13.37 -2.43 10.63
CA LEU A 206 12.18 -1.74 10.17
C LEU A 206 10.98 -2.69 10.01
N ARG A 207 11.19 -3.88 9.44
CA ARG A 207 10.14 -4.92 9.37
C ARG A 207 9.66 -5.33 10.75
N GLU A 208 10.56 -5.50 11.72
CA GLU A 208 10.20 -5.89 13.08
C GLU A 208 9.35 -4.82 13.78
N VAL A 209 9.78 -3.55 13.72
CA VAL A 209 9.03 -2.40 14.25
C VAL A 209 7.64 -2.34 13.63
N ARG A 210 7.54 -2.44 12.30
CA ARG A 210 6.27 -2.32 11.57
C ARG A 210 5.36 -3.51 11.81
N THR A 211 5.90 -4.72 11.90
CA THR A 211 5.14 -5.92 12.28
C THR A 211 4.58 -5.81 13.70
N ALA A 212 5.36 -5.27 14.64
CA ALA A 212 4.88 -5.00 15.99
C ALA A 212 3.74 -3.97 16.01
N LYS A 213 3.85 -2.89 15.23
CA LYS A 213 2.78 -1.89 15.05
C LYS A 213 1.52 -2.46 14.43
N ILE A 214 1.63 -3.34 13.43
CA ILE A 214 0.47 -4.00 12.82
C ILE A 214 -0.28 -4.83 13.87
N ARG A 215 0.46 -5.57 14.70
CA ARG A 215 -0.12 -6.39 15.78
C ARG A 215 -0.79 -5.54 16.85
N SER A 216 -0.16 -4.47 17.33
CA SER A 216 -0.78 -3.58 18.31
C SER A 216 -1.96 -2.78 17.72
N GLY A 217 -1.93 -2.49 16.42
CA GLY A 217 -3.04 -1.86 15.70
C GLY A 217 -4.32 -2.73 15.67
N VAL A 218 -4.22 -4.03 15.90
CA VAL A 218 -5.39 -4.91 16.01
C VAL A 218 -6.22 -4.62 17.25
N ASP A 219 -5.60 -4.19 18.34
CA ASP A 219 -6.33 -3.81 19.56
C ASP A 219 -7.26 -2.61 19.30
N ALA A 220 -6.86 -1.71 18.38
CA ALA A 220 -7.70 -0.58 17.97
C ALA A 220 -8.92 -1.00 17.12
N LEU A 221 -8.92 -2.21 16.52
CA LEU A 221 -10.06 -2.71 15.74
C LEU A 221 -11.26 -3.05 16.61
N ASP A 222 -11.05 -3.41 17.87
CA ASP A 222 -12.13 -3.69 18.83
C ASP A 222 -13.01 -2.44 19.01
N ALA A 223 -12.39 -1.31 19.32
CA ALA A 223 -13.07 -0.02 19.44
C ALA A 223 -13.73 0.44 18.13
N ALA A 224 -13.08 0.19 16.98
CA ALA A 224 -13.63 0.54 15.67
C ALA A 224 -14.88 -0.28 15.31
N SER A 225 -14.93 -1.55 15.74
CA SER A 225 -16.01 -2.49 15.41
C SER A 225 -17.37 -2.14 16.03
N THR A 226 -17.36 -1.48 17.20
CA THR A 226 -18.58 -1.06 17.90
C THR A 226 -19.10 0.31 17.47
N GLY A 227 -18.22 1.17 16.94
CA GLY A 227 -18.55 2.56 16.59
C GLY A 227 -18.68 2.85 15.09
N GLY A 228 -18.51 1.86 14.22
CA GLY A 228 -18.46 2.07 12.76
C GLY A 228 -17.20 2.82 12.29
N GLY A 229 -16.12 2.74 13.07
CA GLY A 229 -14.83 3.36 12.75
C GLY A 229 -14.03 2.55 11.73
N GLY A 230 -13.11 3.22 11.03
CA GLY A 230 -12.11 2.59 10.15
C GLY A 230 -10.70 2.74 10.72
N VAL A 231 -9.81 1.82 10.37
CA VAL A 231 -8.38 1.91 10.69
C VAL A 231 -7.62 2.38 9.45
N ALA A 232 -6.85 3.46 9.59
CA ALA A 232 -6.00 3.94 8.52
C ALA A 232 -4.77 3.03 8.38
N LEU A 233 -4.59 2.42 7.21
CA LEU A 233 -3.42 1.61 6.85
C LEU A 233 -2.49 2.38 5.89
N THR A 234 -2.44 3.70 6.04
CA THR A 234 -1.59 4.57 5.23
C THR A 234 -0.13 4.23 5.49
N GLY A 235 0.63 4.02 4.42
CA GLY A 235 2.05 3.68 4.51
C GLY A 235 2.34 2.19 4.72
N VAL A 236 1.34 1.33 4.87
CA VAL A 236 1.54 -0.13 4.99
C VAL A 236 1.93 -0.73 3.64
N GLY A 237 2.95 -1.59 3.64
CA GLY A 237 3.47 -2.26 2.44
C GLY A 237 2.72 -3.54 2.06
N ALA A 238 3.03 -4.08 0.89
CA ALA A 238 2.35 -5.24 0.33
C ALA A 238 2.56 -6.50 1.18
N MET A 239 3.80 -6.86 1.53
CA MET A 239 4.09 -8.02 2.38
C MET A 239 3.36 -7.94 3.73
N GLU A 240 3.34 -6.75 4.31
CA GLU A 240 2.72 -6.48 5.60
C GLU A 240 1.21 -6.73 5.57
N VAL A 241 0.54 -6.26 4.52
CA VAL A 241 -0.87 -6.58 4.25
C VAL A 241 -1.03 -8.09 4.02
N GLY A 242 -0.17 -8.69 3.20
CA GLY A 242 -0.22 -10.12 2.87
C GLY A 242 -0.16 -11.02 4.10
N GLU A 243 0.83 -10.79 4.97
CA GLU A 243 1.06 -11.57 6.19
C GLU A 243 -0.02 -11.30 7.24
N GLY A 244 -0.48 -10.05 7.37
CA GLY A 244 -1.48 -9.67 8.38
C GLY A 244 -2.92 -10.00 7.99
N ARG A 245 -3.25 -10.05 6.69
CA ARG A 245 -4.64 -10.08 6.20
C ARG A 245 -5.46 -11.21 6.77
N GLY A 246 -4.96 -12.44 6.75
CA GLY A 246 -5.72 -13.61 7.18
C GLY A 246 -6.16 -13.51 8.63
N PHE A 247 -5.25 -13.04 9.49
CA PHE A 247 -5.52 -12.82 10.90
C PHE A 247 -6.47 -11.63 11.12
N ILE A 248 -6.13 -10.46 10.56
CA ILE A 248 -6.87 -9.21 10.76
C ILE A 248 -8.31 -9.34 10.25
N ALA A 249 -8.50 -9.87 9.04
CA ALA A 249 -9.84 -10.07 8.49
C ALA A 249 -10.66 -11.05 9.33
N GLY A 250 -10.03 -12.12 9.84
CA GLY A 250 -10.69 -13.06 10.75
C GLY A 250 -11.16 -12.40 12.04
N VAL A 251 -10.32 -11.56 12.67
CA VAL A 251 -10.67 -10.79 13.87
C VAL A 251 -11.82 -9.83 13.58
N VAL A 252 -11.71 -9.02 12.51
CA VAL A 252 -12.72 -8.02 12.13
C VAL A 252 -14.07 -8.69 11.82
N ASP A 253 -14.07 -9.80 11.08
CA ASP A 253 -15.30 -10.55 10.79
C ASP A 253 -15.93 -11.12 12.08
N GLY A 254 -15.10 -11.58 13.01
CA GLY A 254 -15.54 -12.03 14.34
C GLY A 254 -16.18 -10.91 15.15
N LEU A 255 -15.47 -9.78 15.28
CA LEU A 255 -15.95 -8.59 15.98
C LEU A 255 -17.24 -8.05 15.36
N ARG A 256 -17.33 -8.03 14.03
CA ARG A 256 -18.54 -7.59 13.30
C ARG A 256 -19.74 -8.48 13.60
N LYS A 257 -19.56 -9.80 13.67
CA LYS A 257 -20.63 -10.75 14.05
C LYS A 257 -21.10 -10.52 15.48
N ILE A 258 -20.16 -10.32 16.41
CA ILE A 258 -20.47 -10.06 17.83
C ILE A 258 -21.17 -8.70 17.98
N GLY A 259 -20.64 -7.66 17.34
CA GLY A 259 -21.19 -6.31 17.35
C GLY A 259 -22.61 -6.24 16.78
N ALA A 260 -22.87 -6.92 15.65
CA ALA A 260 -24.20 -6.99 15.07
C ALA A 260 -25.22 -7.66 16.01
N SER A 261 -24.84 -8.76 16.67
CA SER A 261 -25.71 -9.43 17.64
C SER A 261 -25.98 -8.56 18.87
N LYS A 262 -24.97 -7.86 19.39
CA LYS A 262 -25.13 -6.95 20.54
C LYS A 262 -26.01 -5.73 20.20
N GLU A 263 -25.81 -5.13 19.04
CA GLU A 263 -26.61 -3.97 18.61
C GLU A 263 -28.06 -4.36 18.33
N GLN A 264 -28.29 -5.55 17.77
CA GLN A 264 -29.65 -6.07 17.58
C GLN A 264 -30.36 -6.28 18.94
N ALA A 265 -29.70 -6.92 19.90
CA ALA A 265 -30.27 -7.11 21.24
C ALA A 265 -30.57 -5.76 21.93
N ARG A 266 -29.67 -4.78 21.80
CA ARG A 266 -29.90 -3.41 22.31
C ARG A 266 -31.11 -2.76 21.67
N ARG A 267 -31.28 -2.91 20.36
CA ARG A 267 -32.39 -2.35 19.60
C ARG A 267 -33.73 -3.02 19.92
N GLU A 268 -33.74 -4.33 20.12
CA GLU A 268 -34.90 -5.09 20.59
C GLU A 268 -35.30 -4.63 22.00
N GLN A 269 -34.35 -4.51 22.92
CA GLN A 269 -34.60 -4.03 24.28
C GLN A 269 -35.14 -2.58 24.29
N MET A 270 -34.58 -1.69 23.48
CA MET A 270 -35.12 -0.32 23.34
C MET A 270 -36.53 -0.29 22.74
N ALA A 271 -36.83 -1.21 21.81
CA ALA A 271 -38.17 -1.32 21.24
C ALA A 271 -39.17 -1.88 22.27
N GLU A 272 -38.75 -2.83 23.10
CA GLU A 272 -39.52 -3.34 24.23
C GLU A 272 -39.78 -2.25 25.27
N ASP A 273 -38.76 -1.49 25.67
CA ASP A 273 -38.90 -0.37 26.61
C ASP A 273 -39.83 0.72 26.06
N MET A 274 -39.75 1.02 24.76
CA MET A 274 -40.64 1.98 24.10
C MET A 274 -42.07 1.46 23.96
N ALA A 275 -42.25 0.15 23.78
CA ALA A 275 -43.56 -0.49 23.77
C ALA A 275 -44.19 -0.55 25.18
N ASN A 276 -43.37 -0.72 26.23
CA ASN A 276 -43.83 -0.76 27.62
C ASN A 276 -44.06 0.63 28.22
N GLY A 277 -43.30 1.65 27.80
CA GLY A 277 -43.42 3.03 28.28
C GLY A 277 -44.69 3.77 27.82
N GLY A 278 -45.53 3.16 26.98
CA GLY A 278 -46.82 3.71 26.56
C GLY A 278 -47.97 3.55 27.57
N TYR A 279 -47.74 2.87 28.70
CA TYR A 279 -48.78 2.54 29.68
C TYR A 279 -48.73 3.33 30.99
N ASP A 280 -47.77 4.25 31.18
CA ASP A 280 -47.57 4.97 32.46
C ASP A 280 -47.91 6.47 32.40
N ALA A 281 -48.46 6.97 31.29
CA ALA A 281 -48.79 8.39 31.11
C ALA A 281 -50.29 8.70 31.09
N THR A 282 -51.14 7.82 31.67
CA THR A 282 -52.62 8.04 31.68
C THR A 282 -53.33 7.72 32.99
N GLN A 283 -52.64 7.59 34.12
CA GLN A 283 -53.29 7.47 35.43
C GLN A 283 -52.59 8.37 36.45
N ASP A 284 -53.12 9.59 36.62
CA ASP A 284 -53.26 10.31 37.89
C ASP A 284 -53.43 11.83 37.63
N ASP A 285 -54.51 12.20 36.94
CA ASP A 285 -55.01 13.59 36.91
C ASP A 285 -56.51 13.56 36.58
N ASP A 286 -57.33 12.93 37.44
CA ASP A 286 -58.77 13.16 37.51
C ASP A 286 -59.31 12.42 38.76
N ASP A 287 -59.29 13.10 39.91
CA ASP A 287 -60.30 12.95 40.97
C ASP A 287 -59.98 13.88 42.17
N GLU A 288 -60.24 15.19 42.02
CA GLU A 288 -60.75 16.03 43.13
C GLU A 288 -61.28 17.37 42.59
N MET A 289 -62.47 17.34 42.01
CA MET A 289 -63.31 18.52 41.79
C MET A 289 -64.69 18.23 42.39
N GLU A 290 -64.90 18.51 43.68
CA GLU A 290 -66.23 18.81 44.20
C GLU A 290 -66.21 19.69 45.47
N PHE A 291 -66.81 20.88 45.30
CA PHE A 291 -67.45 21.85 46.22
C PHE A 291 -66.68 22.47 47.40
#